data_AF-A0A553IHN3-F1
#
_entry.id   AF-A0A553IHN3-F1
#
_cell.length_a   1.000
_cell.length_b   1.000
_cell.length_c   1.000
_cell.angle_alpha   90.00
_cell.angle_beta   90.00
_cell.angle_gamma   90.00
#
_symmetry.space_group_name_H-M   'P 1'
#
loop_
_entity.id
_entity.type
_entity.pdbx_description
1 polymer ?
#
loop_
_entity_poly.entity_id
_entity_poly.type
_entity_poly.pdbx_seq_one_letter_code
_entity_poly.pdbx_strand_id
1 'polypeptide(L)'
;MKGVKKLFNHSKELALFLEQMRFSRGISQEDFTDGIISNRQYQRYINGSSAMPYHLLDAFAERLNTKKEILLLEFDNYAIK
;
A
#
# COMPACT_ATOMS: atom_id res chain seq x y z
N MET A 1 19.90 10.03 -3.87
CA MET A 1 19.35 8.65 -3.82
C MET A 1 19.50 8.01 -2.43
N LYS A 2 19.07 8.67 -1.34
CA LYS A 2 19.11 8.11 0.03
C LYS A 2 17.75 7.60 0.55
N GLY A 3 16.63 7.93 -0.11
CA GLY A 3 15.28 7.53 0.33
C GLY A 3 14.88 6.09 0.00
N VAL A 4 15.30 5.55 -1.15
CA VAL A 4 14.80 4.25 -1.64
C VAL A 4 15.24 3.05 -0.79
N LYS A 5 16.42 3.13 -0.14
CA LYS A 5 16.98 2.02 0.67
C LYS A 5 16.23 1.76 1.98
N LYS A 6 15.38 2.68 2.45
CA LYS A 6 14.63 2.52 3.72
C LYS A 6 13.32 1.74 3.57
N LEU A 7 12.80 1.58 2.35
CA LEU A 7 11.50 0.96 2.05
C LEU A 7 11.47 -0.57 2.27
N PHE A 8 12.61 -1.26 2.23
CA PHE A 8 12.65 -2.73 2.27
C PHE A 8 12.19 -3.35 3.61
N ASN A 9 12.22 -2.58 4.71
CA ASN A 9 11.84 -3.07 6.05
C ASN A 9 10.43 -2.67 6.50
N HIS A 10 9.67 -1.93 5.68
CA HIS A 10 8.36 -1.38 6.07
C HIS A 10 7.20 -1.91 5.22
N SER A 11 7.34 -3.12 4.68
CA SER A 11 6.36 -3.68 3.74
C SER A 11 4.97 -3.87 4.35
N LYS A 12 4.91 -4.25 5.64
CA LYS A 12 3.64 -4.39 6.37
C LYS A 12 3.01 -3.03 6.67
N GLU A 13 3.82 -2.06 7.08
CA GLU A 13 3.37 -0.69 7.36
C GLU A 13 2.82 -0.03 6.11
N LEU A 14 3.44 -0.27 4.95
CA LEU A 14 2.94 0.17 3.66
C LEU A 14 1.57 -0.47 3.34
N ALA A 15 1.41 -1.76 3.61
CA ALA A 15 0.13 -2.45 3.44
C ALA A 15 -0.97 -1.88 4.35
N LEU A 16 -0.63 -1.60 5.61
CA LEU A 16 -1.55 -0.98 6.58
C LEU A 16 -1.91 0.46 6.21
N PHE A 17 -0.95 1.22 5.70
CA PHE A 17 -1.19 2.56 5.19
C PHE A 17 -2.16 2.54 4.00
N LEU A 18 -1.95 1.65 3.02
CA LEU A 18 -2.88 1.46 1.91
C LEU A 18 -4.27 1.08 2.40
N GLU A 19 -4.36 0.21 3.42
CA GLU A 19 -5.63 -0.19 4.02
C GLU A 19 -6.38 0.98 4.67
N GLN A 20 -5.68 1.88 5.36
CA GLN A 20 -6.26 3.11 5.89
C GLN A 20 -6.74 4.07 4.78
N MET A 21 -5.94 4.24 3.73
CA MET A 21 -6.28 5.07 2.58
C MET A 21 -7.46 4.53 1.78
N ARG A 22 -7.59 3.20 1.70
CA ARG A 22 -8.76 2.51 1.13
C ARG A 22 -10.00 2.75 1.99
N PHE A 23 -9.90 2.43 3.29
CA PHE A 23 -11.03 2.51 4.20
C PHE A 23 -11.59 3.93 4.31
N SER A 24 -10.72 4.94 4.40
CA SER A 24 -11.14 6.36 4.43
C SER A 24 -11.87 6.83 3.17
N ARG A 25 -11.67 6.15 2.03
CA ARG A 25 -12.40 6.40 0.77
C ARG A 25 -13.66 5.54 0.60
N GLY A 26 -13.99 4.68 1.57
CA GLY A 26 -15.17 3.81 1.50
C GLY A 26 -15.10 2.73 0.42
N ILE A 27 -13.91 2.40 -0.09
CA ILE A 27 -13.72 1.37 -1.13
C ILE A 27 -13.68 0.00 -0.44
N SER A 28 -14.43 -1.02 -0.87
CA SER A 28 -14.32 -2.37 -0.27
C SER A 28 -12.94 -3.00 -0.54
N GLN A 29 -12.51 -3.99 0.25
CA GLN A 29 -11.24 -4.68 -0.06
C GLN A 29 -11.32 -5.50 -1.35
N GLU A 30 -12.49 -6.07 -1.65
CA GLU A 30 -12.72 -6.80 -2.89
C GLU A 30 -12.53 -5.86 -4.08
N ASP A 31 -13.21 -4.71 -4.08
CA ASP A 31 -13.02 -3.69 -5.11
C ASP A 31 -11.58 -3.21 -5.16
N PHE A 32 -10.97 -2.92 -4.01
CA PHE A 32 -9.61 -2.38 -3.95
C PHE A 32 -8.56 -3.31 -4.56
N THR A 33 -8.77 -4.63 -4.45
CA THR A 33 -7.81 -5.64 -4.90
C THR A 33 -8.12 -6.23 -6.26
N ASP A 34 -9.34 -6.03 -6.77
CA ASP A 34 -9.82 -6.57 -8.03
C ASP A 34 -8.85 -6.27 -9.20
N GLY A 35 -8.55 -7.29 -10.00
CA GLY A 35 -7.59 -7.20 -11.11
C GLY A 35 -6.12 -6.95 -10.73
N ILE A 36 -5.79 -6.76 -9.44
CA ILE A 36 -4.42 -6.51 -8.95
C ILE A 36 -3.86 -7.78 -8.29
N ILE A 37 -4.54 -8.27 -7.26
CA ILE A 37 -4.18 -9.46 -6.48
C ILE A 37 -5.45 -10.06 -5.86
N SER A 38 -5.39 -11.28 -5.33
CA SER A 38 -6.52 -11.79 -4.55
C SER A 38 -6.63 -11.08 -3.20
N ASN A 39 -7.87 -10.93 -2.71
CA ASN A 39 -8.14 -10.35 -1.38
C ASN A 39 -7.37 -11.10 -0.27
N ARG A 40 -7.23 -12.43 -0.39
CA ARG A 40 -6.41 -13.23 0.53
C ARG A 40 -4.94 -12.80 0.54
N GLN A 41 -4.33 -12.50 -0.61
CA GLN A 41 -2.94 -12.01 -0.64
C GLN A 41 -2.83 -10.62 -0.01
N TYR A 42 -3.80 -9.74 -0.26
CA TYR A 42 -3.85 -8.43 0.38
C TYR A 42 -3.91 -8.53 1.91
N GLN A 43 -4.76 -9.41 2.44
CA GLN A 43 -4.83 -9.72 3.86
C GLN A 43 -3.51 -10.26 4.43
N ARG A 44 -2.77 -11.07 3.65
CA ARG A 44 -1.42 -11.53 4.04
C ARG A 44 -0.41 -10.40 4.12
N TYR A 45 -0.54 -9.38 3.28
CA TYR A 45 0.31 -8.18 3.36
C TYR A 45 -0.03 -7.35 4.61
N ILE A 46 -1.32 -7.12 4.86
CA ILE A 46 -1.80 -6.39 6.04
C ILE A 46 -1.36 -7.06 7.34
N ASN A 47 -1.49 -8.39 7.44
CA ASN A 47 -1.12 -9.11 8.66
C ASN A 47 0.41 -9.34 8.80
N GLY A 48 1.18 -9.20 7.72
CA GLY A 48 2.63 -9.36 7.69
C GLY A 48 3.12 -10.80 7.44
N SER A 49 2.23 -11.72 7.07
CA SER A 49 2.60 -13.09 6.69
C SER A 49 3.19 -13.21 5.27
N SER A 50 3.23 -12.10 4.53
CA SER A 50 3.95 -11.96 3.27
C SER A 50 4.39 -10.50 3.11
N ALA A 51 5.54 -10.27 2.49
CA ALA A 51 5.92 -8.93 2.05
C ALA A 51 5.16 -8.57 0.77
N MET A 52 4.65 -7.34 0.70
CA MET A 52 4.05 -6.74 -0.49
C MET A 52 5.15 -6.34 -1.49
N PRO A 53 5.08 -6.83 -2.75
CA PRO A 53 5.97 -6.37 -3.82
C PRO A 53 5.76 -4.90 -4.17
N TYR A 54 6.85 -4.14 -4.30
CA TYR A 54 6.80 -2.70 -4.55
C TYR A 54 6.14 -2.31 -5.89
N HIS A 55 6.22 -3.18 -6.90
CA HIS A 55 5.61 -2.94 -8.21
C HIS A 55 4.08 -2.89 -8.17
N LEU A 56 3.44 -3.39 -7.09
CA LEU A 56 1.99 -3.31 -6.93
C LEU A 56 1.51 -1.89 -6.57
N LEU A 57 2.41 -1.00 -6.13
CA LEU A 57 2.04 0.35 -5.73
C LEU A 57 1.47 1.18 -6.86
N ASP A 58 1.94 0.97 -8.10
CA ASP A 58 1.42 1.71 -9.26
C ASP A 58 -0.08 1.42 -9.43
N ALA A 59 -0.48 0.15 -9.37
CA ALA A 59 -1.87 -0.27 -9.50
C ALA A 59 -2.74 0.17 -8.31
N PHE A 60 -2.22 0.10 -7.08
CA PHE A 60 -2.97 0.59 -5.91
C PHE A 60 -3.10 2.11 -5.90
N ALA A 61 -2.09 2.85 -6.35
CA ALA A 61 -2.18 4.31 -6.48
C ALA A 61 -3.25 4.70 -7.50
N GLU A 62 -3.28 4.02 -8.65
CA GLU A 62 -4.33 4.20 -9.67
C GLU A 62 -5.73 3.94 -9.08
N ARG A 63 -5.91 2.84 -8.34
CA ARG A 63 -7.18 2.52 -7.65
C ARG A 63 -7.62 3.60 -6.65
N LEU A 64 -6.67 4.26 -5.98
CA LEU A 64 -6.92 5.37 -5.06
C LEU A 64 -7.08 6.72 -5.77
N ASN A 65 -7.02 6.74 -7.10
CA ASN A 65 -7.00 7.94 -7.94
C ASN A 65 -5.93 8.94 -7.47
N THR A 66 -4.72 8.45 -7.22
CA THR A 66 -3.57 9.26 -6.81
C THR A 66 -2.32 8.83 -7.57
N LYS A 67 -1.28 9.66 -7.53
CA LYS A 67 0.03 9.31 -8.08
C LYS A 67 0.83 8.54 -7.04
N LYS A 68 1.59 7.54 -7.48
CA LYS A 68 2.45 6.75 -6.61
C LYS A 68 3.44 7.61 -5.82
N GLU A 69 3.98 8.66 -6.42
CA GLU A 69 4.89 9.58 -5.75
C GLU A 69 4.22 10.31 -4.58
N ILE A 70 2.96 10.74 -4.76
CA ILE A 70 2.17 11.37 -3.70
C ILE A 70 1.91 10.37 -2.58
N LEU A 71 1.53 9.14 -2.95
CA LEU A 71 1.26 8.07 -1.99
C LEU A 71 2.49 7.72 -1.15
N LEU A 72 3.68 7.70 -1.75
CA LEU A 72 4.94 7.47 -1.04
C LEU A 72 5.31 8.63 -0.12
N LEU A 73 5.10 9.88 -0.56
CA LEU A 73 5.31 11.05 0.29
C LEU A 73 4.37 11.05 1.50
N GLU A 74 3.10 10.70 1.31
CA GLU A 74 2.13 10.54 2.41
C GLU A 74 2.53 9.41 3.36
N PHE A 75 3.00 8.28 2.82
CA PHE A 75 3.51 7.17 3.62
C PHE A 75 4.74 7.55 4.45
N ASP A 76 5.71 8.25 3.86
CA ASP A 76 6.90 8.74 4.57
C ASP A 76 6.49 9.67 5.73
N ASN A 77 5.51 10.55 5.51
CA ASN A 77 4.96 11.42 6.57
C ASN A 77 4.18 10.66 7.64
N TYR A 78 3.52 9.56 7.27
CA TYR A 78 2.82 8.67 8.19
C TYR A 78 3.80 7.90 9.09
N ALA A 79 4.86 7.35 8.51
CA ALA A 79 5.86 6.52 9.21
C ALA A 79 6.81 7.32 10.14
N ILE A 80 6.78 8.65 10.09
CA ILE A 80 7.55 9.54 10.98
C ILE A 80 6.81 9.82 12.31
N LYS A 81 5.53 9.43 12.42
CA LYS A 81 4.79 9.46 13.70
C LYS A 81 5.01 8.18 14.50
#